data_AF-A0AA42IVP9-F1
#
_entry.id   AF-A0AA42IVP9-F1
#
_cell.length_a   1.000
_cell.length_b   1.000
_cell.length_c   1.000
_cell.angle_alpha   90.00
_cell.angle_beta   90.00
_cell.angle_gamma   90.00
#
_symmetry.space_group_name_H-M   'P 1'
#
loop_
_entity.id
_entity.type
_entity.pdbx_description
1 polymer ?
#
loop_
_entity_poly.entity_id
_entity_poly.type
_entity_poly.pdbx_seq_one_letter_code
_entity_poly.pdbx_strand_id
1 'polypeptide(L)'
;MMRRGIVALLLGLPVLLVAVGYAWMRDEPLSADAQTWLEQAQVDEGQSRAYVFLNGLDADLEQSPEALGVERLKAYRAWRSNHGPMDEGFAEPVVATLALPQGPLVCAIEKDGCLTTLLSGVSGWVETDEQRLLRERYWQFLQLDDYRNLLEASIIAPLPPHRYLVSGQQLLTLQLLKAAQEGEGEQVRARLDEELHLLRGQLRRADTLIAKMILARMVERNMRWQAVLYREGVMPAPSSVPAFDDAERSLLMPLQHEFQGMALLFEALPKAENSLGEWLMLRWGLRPQMSTNASLTFYQPIAELSRRPPELFVGELRQLPAAQWQRSWRNPMGNVLLEIGAPDYRRYAVRLQDLEAYRRLPQGLSQLPQGTPSAEQLRAFDNPYYPGQPAQLDEQGRLCFAGPMLEDDGARCLLL
;
A
#
# COMPACT_ATOMS: atom_id res chain seq x y z
N MET A 1 39.91 26.39 -56.41
CA MET A 1 38.76 26.47 -55.48
C MET A 1 38.45 25.14 -54.75
N MET A 2 38.61 23.95 -55.35
CA MET A 2 38.35 22.65 -54.69
C MET A 2 39.14 22.38 -53.38
N ARG A 3 40.38 22.85 -53.26
CA ARG A 3 41.21 22.60 -52.07
C ARG A 3 40.70 23.27 -50.79
N ARG A 4 40.03 24.42 -50.88
CA ARG A 4 39.45 25.11 -49.72
C ARG A 4 38.15 24.46 -49.23
N GLY A 5 37.36 23.90 -50.14
CA GLY A 5 36.15 23.14 -49.81
C GLY A 5 36.46 21.82 -49.10
N ILE A 6 37.49 21.08 -49.52
CA ILE A 6 37.89 19.82 -48.89
C ILE A 6 38.48 20.03 -47.48
N VAL A 7 39.26 21.10 -47.26
CA VAL A 7 39.80 21.44 -45.93
C VAL A 7 38.70 21.88 -44.97
N ALA A 8 37.70 22.65 -45.44
CA ALA A 8 36.52 23.00 -44.65
C ALA A 8 35.64 21.78 -44.31
N LEU A 9 35.53 20.81 -45.22
CA LEU A 9 34.79 19.56 -44.98
C LEU A 9 35.52 18.64 -43.99
N LEU A 10 36.86 18.55 -44.10
CA LEU A 10 37.72 17.75 -43.21
C LEU A 10 37.82 18.33 -41.79
N LEU A 11 37.66 19.65 -41.62
CA LEU A 11 37.60 20.31 -40.31
C LEU A 11 36.17 20.38 -39.75
N GLY A 12 35.15 20.43 -40.62
CA GLY A 12 33.74 20.47 -40.22
C GLY A 12 33.19 19.11 -39.77
N LEU A 13 33.64 18.02 -40.38
CA LEU A 13 33.17 16.66 -40.05
C LEU A 13 33.52 16.22 -38.62
N PRO A 14 34.75 16.43 -38.09
CA PRO A 14 35.07 16.12 -36.70
C PRO A 14 34.25 16.94 -35.71
N VAL A 15 34.04 18.23 -36.00
CA VAL A 15 33.22 19.12 -35.16
C VAL A 15 31.77 18.67 -35.16
N LEU A 16 31.22 18.28 -36.31
CA LEU A 16 29.88 17.73 -36.43
C LEU A 16 29.75 16.40 -35.66
N LEU A 17 30.73 15.50 -35.79
CA LEU A 17 30.74 14.21 -35.07
C LEU A 17 30.85 14.41 -33.55
N VAL A 18 31.64 15.37 -33.09
CA VAL A 18 31.73 15.74 -31.66
C VAL A 18 30.42 16.36 -31.18
N ALA A 19 29.81 17.26 -31.95
CA ALA A 19 28.55 17.90 -31.60
C ALA A 19 27.39 16.88 -31.56
N VAL A 20 27.30 15.99 -32.55
CA VAL A 20 26.31 14.90 -32.61
C VAL A 20 26.58 13.89 -31.49
N GLY A 21 27.83 13.49 -31.26
CA GLY A 21 28.22 12.61 -30.17
C GLY A 21 27.91 13.21 -28.79
N TYR A 22 28.14 14.51 -28.61
CA TYR A 22 27.78 15.23 -27.39
C TYR A 22 26.27 15.31 -27.19
N ALA A 23 25.51 15.66 -28.24
CA ALA A 23 24.06 15.68 -28.21
C ALA A 23 23.46 14.29 -27.95
N TRP A 24 24.10 13.24 -28.46
CA TRP A 24 23.76 11.82 -28.25
C TRP A 24 23.98 11.37 -26.81
N MET A 25 25.09 11.81 -26.21
CA MET A 25 25.47 11.52 -24.83
C MET A 25 24.60 12.27 -23.81
N ARG A 26 24.02 13.41 -24.19
CA ARG A 26 23.18 14.21 -23.30
C ARG A 26 21.87 13.47 -22.99
N ASP A 27 21.47 13.52 -21.73
CA ASP A 27 20.15 13.07 -21.28
C ASP A 27 19.07 14.06 -21.73
N GLU A 28 17.87 13.55 -21.97
CA GLU A 28 16.71 14.40 -22.27
C GLU A 28 16.20 15.04 -20.97
N PRO A 29 15.61 16.25 -21.01
CA PRO A 29 15.01 16.81 -19.81
C PRO A 29 13.82 15.96 -19.34
N LEU A 30 13.52 16.00 -18.05
CA LEU A 30 12.26 15.50 -17.53
C LEU A 30 11.07 16.13 -18.26
N SER A 31 10.03 15.34 -18.53
CA SER A 31 8.76 15.85 -19.05
C SER A 31 8.05 16.67 -17.99
N ALA A 32 7.15 17.57 -18.41
CA ALA A 32 6.38 18.40 -17.47
C ALA A 32 5.52 17.54 -16.52
N ASP A 33 4.96 16.45 -17.02
CA ASP A 33 4.16 15.53 -16.21
C ASP A 33 5.03 14.79 -15.17
N ALA A 34 6.23 14.34 -15.57
CA ALA A 34 7.17 13.69 -14.66
C ALA A 34 7.66 14.66 -13.56
N GLN A 35 7.97 15.91 -13.93
CA GLN A 35 8.32 16.96 -12.97
C GLN A 35 7.18 17.18 -11.97
N THR A 36 5.95 17.35 -12.46
CA THR A 36 4.76 17.54 -11.62
C THR A 36 4.56 16.38 -10.64
N TRP A 37 4.71 15.14 -11.11
CA TRP A 37 4.60 13.96 -10.25
C TRP A 37 5.69 13.89 -9.19
N LEU A 38 6.94 14.24 -9.54
CA LEU A 38 8.04 14.28 -8.57
C LEU A 38 7.83 15.37 -7.53
N GLU A 39 7.39 16.56 -7.93
CA GLU A 39 7.09 17.68 -7.03
C GLU A 39 5.95 17.33 -6.06
N GLN A 40 4.89 16.66 -6.54
CA GLN A 40 3.77 16.22 -5.71
C GLN A 40 4.16 15.08 -4.75
N ALA A 41 5.17 14.29 -5.09
CA ALA A 41 5.70 13.22 -4.24
C ALA A 41 6.72 13.70 -3.20
N GLN A 42 7.20 14.96 -3.30
CA GLN A 42 8.18 15.47 -2.36
C GLN A 42 7.61 15.42 -0.94
N VAL A 43 8.40 14.81 -0.05
CA VAL A 43 8.09 14.78 1.37
C VAL A 43 8.10 16.21 1.86
N ASP A 44 6.96 16.64 2.39
CA ASP A 44 6.91 17.84 3.20
C ASP A 44 7.74 17.57 4.46
N GLU A 45 8.84 18.29 4.64
CA GLU A 45 9.64 18.23 5.88
C GLU A 45 8.84 18.69 7.12
N GLY A 46 7.60 19.15 6.92
CA GLY A 46 6.60 19.39 7.93
C GLY A 46 6.45 18.27 8.96
N GLN A 47 5.85 18.61 10.10
CA GLN A 47 5.68 17.68 11.21
C GLN A 47 4.45 16.79 10.96
N SER A 48 4.65 15.47 11.10
CA SER A 48 3.59 14.45 11.11
C SER A 48 3.73 13.66 12.40
N ARG A 49 2.89 14.01 13.39
CA ARG A 49 2.86 13.31 14.68
C ARG A 49 2.45 11.86 14.49
N ALA A 50 1.48 11.58 13.62
CA ALA A 50 1.06 10.21 13.32
C ALA A 50 2.20 9.35 12.75
N TYR A 51 3.03 9.89 11.86
CA TYR A 51 4.20 9.13 11.37
C TYR A 51 5.20 8.89 12.48
N VAL A 52 5.55 9.92 13.25
CA VAL A 52 6.48 9.79 14.39
C VAL A 52 5.95 8.77 15.40
N PHE A 53 4.67 8.83 15.73
CA PHE A 53 4.02 7.87 16.62
C PHE A 53 4.09 6.44 16.07
N LEU A 54 3.73 6.24 14.79
CA LEU A 54 3.81 4.93 14.14
C LEU A 54 5.24 4.40 14.12
N ASN A 55 6.21 5.28 13.86
CA ASN A 55 7.64 4.94 13.77
C ASN A 55 8.23 4.47 15.11
N GLY A 56 7.57 4.76 16.24
CA GLY A 56 7.93 4.24 17.56
C GLY A 56 6.83 3.43 18.24
N LEU A 57 5.86 2.90 17.49
CA LEU A 57 4.69 2.20 18.05
C LEU A 57 5.07 1.05 19.00
N ASP A 58 6.21 0.43 18.74
CA ASP A 58 6.83 -0.69 19.44
C ASP A 58 7.72 -0.29 20.62
N ALA A 59 7.79 0.99 21.00
CA ALA A 59 8.58 1.47 22.14
C ALA A 59 8.30 0.67 23.42
N ASP A 60 9.28 0.45 24.28
CA ASP A 60 9.05 -0.31 25.52
C ASP A 60 8.00 0.34 26.46
N LEU A 61 7.61 -0.36 27.52
CA LEU A 61 6.61 0.06 28.52
C LEU A 61 6.87 1.45 29.11
N GLU A 62 8.13 1.80 29.32
CA GLU A 62 8.55 3.06 29.95
C GLU A 62 8.79 4.21 28.95
N GLN A 63 8.75 3.93 27.65
CA GLN A 63 9.08 4.90 26.60
C GLN A 63 7.83 5.31 25.80
N SER A 64 7.70 6.61 25.52
CA SER A 64 6.65 7.11 24.60
C SER A 64 6.96 6.69 23.15
N PRO A 65 5.94 6.26 22.37
CA PRO A 65 6.11 6.01 20.94
C PRO A 65 6.68 7.21 20.19
N GLU A 66 6.25 8.43 20.52
CA GLU A 66 6.77 9.62 19.87
C GLU A 66 8.27 9.84 20.16
N ALA A 67 8.72 9.57 21.38
CA ALA A 67 10.13 9.73 21.74
C ALA A 67 11.03 8.80 20.91
N LEU A 68 10.66 7.51 20.82
CA LEU A 68 11.39 6.55 19.99
C LEU A 68 11.30 6.88 18.49
N GLY A 69 10.11 7.28 18.03
CA GLY A 69 9.88 7.66 16.64
C GLY A 69 10.74 8.83 16.18
N VAL A 70 10.90 9.86 17.04
CA VAL A 70 11.81 10.99 16.79
C VAL A 70 13.26 10.53 16.76
N GLU A 71 13.67 9.66 17.68
CA GLU A 71 15.03 9.13 17.74
C GLU A 71 15.39 8.37 16.45
N ARG A 72 14.55 7.44 16.01
CA ARG A 72 14.72 6.69 14.75
C ARG A 72 14.76 7.61 13.53
N LEU A 73 13.83 8.57 13.45
CA LEU A 73 13.78 9.53 12.34
C LEU A 73 15.06 10.37 12.27
N LYS A 74 15.54 10.85 13.43
CA LYS A 74 16.79 11.60 13.52
C LYS A 74 18.00 10.76 13.14
N ALA A 75 18.05 9.50 13.60
CA ALA A 75 19.13 8.57 13.26
C ALA A 75 19.20 8.32 11.75
N TYR A 76 18.06 8.07 11.10
CA TYR A 76 18.01 7.89 9.66
C TYR A 76 18.41 9.15 8.89
N ARG A 77 17.88 10.33 9.25
CA ARG A 77 18.26 11.60 8.59
C ARG A 77 19.74 11.91 8.74
N ALA A 78 20.32 11.67 9.93
CA ALA A 78 21.75 11.84 10.16
C ALA A 78 22.59 10.88 9.29
N TRP A 79 22.16 9.61 9.17
CA TRP A 79 22.81 8.65 8.29
C TRP A 79 22.70 9.08 6.81
N ARG A 80 21.50 9.45 6.34
CA ARG A 80 21.25 9.93 4.95
C ARG A 80 22.05 11.16 4.57
N SER A 81 22.40 12.04 5.53
CA SER A 81 23.21 13.23 5.24
C SER A 81 24.63 12.92 4.70
N ASN A 82 25.13 11.70 4.94
CA ASN A 82 26.45 11.25 4.51
C ASN A 82 26.41 10.08 3.51
N HIS A 83 25.21 9.61 3.13
CA HIS A 83 25.03 8.41 2.32
C HIS A 83 24.13 8.70 1.11
N GLY A 84 24.41 8.05 -0.02
CA GLY A 84 23.57 8.06 -1.21
C GLY A 84 22.26 7.28 -1.01
N PRO A 85 21.23 7.50 -1.84
CA PRO A 85 19.93 6.83 -1.72
C PRO A 85 19.96 5.32 -2.00
N MET A 86 21.13 4.80 -2.39
CA MET A 86 21.40 3.39 -2.70
C MET A 86 22.40 2.74 -1.74
N ASP A 87 22.97 3.50 -0.81
CA ASP A 87 23.95 2.96 0.12
C ASP A 87 23.25 2.03 1.11
N GLU A 88 23.69 0.79 1.25
CA GLU A 88 23.06 -0.13 2.20
C GLU A 88 23.65 0.03 3.61
N GLY A 89 23.05 -0.67 4.59
CA GLY A 89 23.66 -0.81 5.92
C GLY A 89 23.24 0.22 6.96
N PHE A 90 22.17 0.99 6.72
CA PHE A 90 21.51 1.70 7.82
C PHE A 90 21.04 0.68 8.86
N ALA A 91 21.50 0.85 10.09
CA ALA A 91 21.04 0.09 11.24
C ALA A 91 20.23 1.02 12.15
N GLU A 92 19.00 0.62 12.48
CA GLU A 92 18.21 1.34 13.47
C GLU A 92 18.90 1.33 14.85
N PRO A 93 18.67 2.36 15.68
CA PRO A 93 19.09 2.35 17.08
C PRO A 93 18.62 1.07 17.78
N VAL A 94 19.55 0.37 18.45
CA VAL A 94 19.24 -0.82 19.23
C VAL A 94 18.57 -0.37 20.53
N VAL A 95 17.26 -0.50 20.59
CA VAL A 95 16.42 -0.14 21.74
C VAL A 95 15.60 -1.34 22.21
N ALA A 96 15.17 -1.31 23.48
CA ALA A 96 14.16 -2.24 23.95
C ALA A 96 12.82 -1.94 23.26
N THR A 97 12.12 -2.99 22.84
CA THR A 97 10.80 -2.90 22.18
C THR A 97 9.84 -3.88 22.82
N LEU A 98 8.55 -3.59 22.77
CA LEU A 98 7.51 -4.51 23.21
C LEU A 98 7.66 -5.88 22.53
N ALA A 99 7.43 -6.95 23.28
CA ALA A 99 7.32 -8.26 22.69
C ALA A 99 6.09 -8.31 21.77
N LEU A 100 6.25 -8.89 20.57
CA LEU A 100 5.09 -9.16 19.75
C LEU A 100 4.19 -10.18 20.44
N PRO A 101 2.86 -9.99 20.45
CA PRO A 101 1.94 -10.97 20.99
C PRO A 101 2.09 -12.31 20.25
N GLN A 102 2.16 -13.41 21.01
CA GLN A 102 2.27 -14.77 20.48
C GLN A 102 1.10 -15.63 20.97
N GLY A 103 0.87 -16.74 20.27
CA GLY A 103 -0.10 -17.76 20.65
C GLY A 103 -1.21 -17.98 19.63
N PRO A 104 -2.02 -19.03 19.82
CA PRO A 104 -3.03 -19.46 18.84
C PRO A 104 -4.17 -18.45 18.66
N LEU A 105 -4.42 -17.59 19.64
CA LEU A 105 -5.43 -16.52 19.57
C LEU A 105 -4.94 -15.27 18.85
N VAL A 106 -3.64 -15.13 18.58
CA VAL A 106 -3.08 -14.01 17.82
C VAL A 106 -2.92 -14.44 16.37
N CYS A 107 -4.04 -14.63 15.68
CA CYS A 107 -4.09 -15.05 14.28
C CYS A 107 -4.97 -14.10 13.44
N ALA A 108 -4.91 -14.26 12.13
CA ALA A 108 -5.67 -13.44 11.19
C ALA A 108 -6.93 -14.21 10.79
N ILE A 109 -8.13 -13.62 10.94
CA ILE A 109 -9.42 -14.32 10.77
C ILE A 109 -9.59 -14.97 9.39
N GLU A 110 -8.92 -14.42 8.38
CA GLU A 110 -8.84 -14.96 7.03
C GLU A 110 -8.08 -16.29 6.90
N LYS A 111 -7.26 -16.67 7.89
CA LYS A 111 -6.48 -17.91 7.84
C LYS A 111 -7.38 -19.08 8.25
N ASP A 112 -7.22 -20.20 7.54
CA ASP A 112 -7.95 -21.44 7.81
C ASP A 112 -7.83 -21.84 9.29
N GLY A 113 -8.98 -22.16 9.90
CA GLY A 113 -9.07 -22.58 11.30
C GLY A 113 -8.93 -21.46 12.33
N CYS A 114 -8.44 -20.27 11.97
CA CYS A 114 -8.25 -19.17 12.92
C CYS A 114 -9.57 -18.75 13.57
N LEU A 115 -10.64 -18.56 12.79
CA LEU A 115 -11.96 -18.18 13.33
C LEU A 115 -12.44 -19.18 14.41
N THR A 116 -12.38 -20.47 14.12
CA THR A 116 -12.77 -21.52 15.06
C THR A 116 -11.94 -21.48 16.35
N THR A 117 -10.63 -21.26 16.23
CA THR A 117 -9.73 -21.09 17.38
C THR A 117 -10.09 -19.87 18.22
N LEU A 118 -10.43 -18.75 17.58
CA LEU A 118 -10.81 -17.53 18.26
C LEU A 118 -12.13 -17.69 19.02
N LEU A 119 -13.19 -18.18 18.35
CA LEU A 119 -14.51 -18.35 18.96
C LEU A 119 -14.49 -19.29 20.17
N SER A 120 -13.70 -20.36 20.11
CA SER A 120 -13.62 -21.36 21.19
C SER A 120 -12.69 -20.99 22.34
N GLY A 121 -11.63 -20.22 22.08
CA GLY A 121 -10.59 -19.95 23.07
C GLY A 121 -10.66 -18.58 23.76
N VAL A 122 -11.41 -17.62 23.21
CA VAL A 122 -11.43 -16.22 23.71
C VAL A 122 -11.95 -16.07 25.15
N SER A 123 -12.85 -16.93 25.61
CA SER A 123 -13.41 -16.87 26.97
C SER A 123 -12.34 -17.01 28.07
N GLY A 124 -11.34 -17.86 27.83
CA GLY A 124 -10.20 -18.07 28.73
C GLY A 124 -9.06 -17.07 28.54
N TRP A 125 -9.14 -16.19 27.55
CA TRP A 125 -8.08 -15.22 27.28
C TRP A 125 -8.07 -14.11 28.33
N VAL A 126 -6.87 -13.80 28.82
CA VAL A 126 -6.61 -12.69 29.74
C VAL A 126 -5.54 -11.81 29.10
N GLU A 127 -5.90 -10.55 28.87
CA GLU A 127 -5.00 -9.56 28.31
C GLU A 127 -3.86 -9.24 29.29
N THR A 128 -2.62 -9.30 28.83
CA THR A 128 -1.45 -8.85 29.60
C THR A 128 -1.29 -7.34 29.53
N ASP A 129 -0.52 -6.74 30.44
CA ASP A 129 -0.30 -5.29 30.44
C ASP A 129 0.41 -4.80 29.15
N GLU A 130 1.34 -5.57 28.60
CA GLU A 130 1.97 -5.28 27.30
C GLU A 130 0.97 -5.33 26.13
N GLN A 131 0.08 -6.32 26.12
CA GLN A 131 -0.97 -6.43 25.11
C GLN A 131 -1.95 -5.27 25.20
N ARG A 132 -2.36 -4.91 26.43
CA ARG A 132 -3.20 -3.75 26.69
C ARG A 132 -2.56 -2.47 26.16
N LEU A 133 -1.29 -2.23 26.49
CA LEU A 133 -0.56 -1.06 26.03
C LEU A 133 -0.48 -1.00 24.50
N LEU A 134 -0.17 -2.13 23.84
CA LEU A 134 -0.11 -2.18 22.38
C LEU A 134 -1.49 -1.88 21.75
N ARG A 135 -2.57 -2.42 22.30
CA ARG A 135 -3.94 -2.14 21.85
C ARG A 135 -4.32 -0.67 22.03
N GLU A 136 -3.94 -0.06 23.16
CA GLU A 136 -4.18 1.37 23.44
C GLU A 136 -3.39 2.27 22.48
N ARG A 137 -2.12 1.95 22.22
CA ARG A 137 -1.31 2.68 21.25
C ARG A 137 -1.82 2.55 19.83
N TYR A 138 -2.29 1.36 19.43
CA TYR A 138 -2.99 1.18 18.16
C TYR A 138 -4.18 2.13 18.04
N TRP A 139 -5.02 2.18 19.07
CA TRP A 139 -6.17 3.08 19.10
C TRP A 139 -5.75 4.55 19.02
N GLN A 140 -4.72 4.94 19.78
CA GLN A 140 -4.19 6.30 19.77
C GLN A 140 -3.66 6.70 18.38
N PHE A 141 -2.93 5.80 17.68
CA PHE A 141 -2.49 6.06 16.31
C PHE A 141 -3.66 6.36 15.38
N LEU A 142 -4.73 5.57 15.46
CA LEU A 142 -5.92 5.76 14.63
C LEU A 142 -6.58 7.13 14.83
N GLN A 143 -6.48 7.71 16.04
CA GLN A 143 -7.03 9.02 16.37
C GLN A 143 -6.21 10.21 15.84
N LEU A 144 -4.96 10.00 15.42
CA LEU A 144 -4.12 11.06 14.87
C LEU A 144 -4.53 11.36 13.41
N ASP A 145 -4.69 12.62 13.04
CA ASP A 145 -5.29 13.03 11.77
C ASP A 145 -4.29 13.59 10.74
N ASP A 146 -3.00 13.59 11.08
CA ASP A 146 -1.92 14.24 10.35
C ASP A 146 -0.93 13.28 9.67
N TYR A 147 -1.31 12.01 9.48
CA TYR A 147 -0.42 11.01 8.87
C TYR A 147 0.09 11.43 7.49
N ARG A 148 1.41 11.60 7.42
CA ARG A 148 2.23 11.72 6.22
C ARG A 148 3.59 11.09 6.48
N ASN A 149 4.11 10.33 5.54
CA ASN A 149 5.44 9.75 5.61
C ASN A 149 6.52 10.84 5.62
N LEU A 150 7.50 10.72 6.53
CA LEU A 150 8.56 11.72 6.72
C LEU A 150 9.93 11.28 6.18
N LEU A 151 9.98 10.15 5.48
CA LEU A 151 11.20 9.63 4.82
C LEU A 151 11.12 9.84 3.32
N GLU A 152 12.20 10.30 2.72
CA GLU A 152 12.35 10.31 1.26
C GLU A 152 12.04 8.94 0.67
N ALA A 153 11.42 8.92 -0.52
CA ALA A 153 11.18 7.67 -1.23
C ALA A 153 12.51 6.98 -1.55
N SER A 154 12.77 5.86 -0.90
CA SER A 154 13.95 5.05 -1.13
C SER A 154 13.63 3.59 -0.87
N ILE A 155 14.15 2.71 -1.74
CA ILE A 155 13.96 1.25 -1.62
C ILE A 155 14.63 0.67 -0.36
N ILE A 156 15.54 1.42 0.25
CA ILE A 156 16.25 1.06 1.50
C ILE A 156 15.76 1.87 2.71
N ALA A 157 14.72 2.70 2.56
CA ALA A 157 14.16 3.44 3.68
C ALA A 157 13.60 2.46 4.73
N PRO A 158 13.88 2.68 6.04
CA PRO A 158 13.33 1.85 7.08
C PRO A 158 11.80 1.97 7.09
N LEU A 159 11.13 0.83 7.16
CA LEU A 159 9.68 0.79 7.27
C LEU A 159 9.29 0.97 8.74
N PRO A 160 8.28 1.82 9.04
CA PRO A 160 7.68 1.83 10.36
C PRO A 160 7.25 0.42 10.79
N PRO A 161 7.19 0.14 12.10
CA PRO A 161 6.91 -1.19 12.66
C PRO A 161 5.44 -1.63 12.50
N HIS A 162 4.91 -1.67 11.26
CA HIS A 162 3.52 -1.98 10.94
C HIS A 162 3.03 -3.34 11.46
N ARG A 163 3.93 -4.28 11.74
CA ARG A 163 3.60 -5.55 12.42
C ARG A 163 2.89 -5.31 13.75
N TYR A 164 3.29 -4.29 14.52
CA TYR A 164 2.65 -3.91 15.77
C TYR A 164 1.28 -3.26 15.56
N LEU A 165 1.09 -2.55 14.44
CA LEU A 165 -0.22 -2.01 14.05
C LEU A 165 -1.23 -3.14 13.80
N VAL A 166 -0.81 -4.16 13.04
CA VAL A 166 -1.63 -5.35 12.77
C VAL A 166 -1.92 -6.13 14.06
N SER A 167 -0.92 -6.34 14.91
CA SER A 167 -1.12 -7.01 16.20
C SER A 167 -2.04 -6.21 17.13
N GLY A 168 -1.96 -4.87 17.14
CA GLY A 168 -2.86 -4.02 17.89
C GLY A 168 -4.33 -4.19 17.48
N GLN A 169 -4.62 -4.28 16.18
CA GLN A 169 -5.96 -4.60 15.70
C GLN A 169 -6.41 -6.01 16.13
N GLN A 170 -5.52 -7.01 16.07
CA GLN A 170 -5.85 -8.38 16.51
C GLN A 170 -6.22 -8.42 17.99
N LEU A 171 -5.46 -7.71 18.83
CA LEU A 171 -5.74 -7.59 20.27
C LEU A 171 -7.04 -6.83 20.54
N LEU A 172 -7.29 -5.73 19.83
CA LEU A 172 -8.60 -5.05 19.90
C LEU A 172 -9.72 -6.02 19.56
N THR A 173 -9.56 -6.80 18.51
CA THR A 173 -10.66 -7.68 18.10
C THR A 173 -10.87 -8.85 19.04
N LEU A 174 -9.81 -9.38 19.67
CA LEU A 174 -9.94 -10.36 20.76
C LEU A 174 -10.73 -9.80 21.94
N GLN A 175 -10.41 -8.56 22.35
CA GLN A 175 -11.16 -7.86 23.41
C GLN A 175 -12.64 -7.72 23.03
N LEU A 176 -12.94 -7.32 21.80
CA LEU A 176 -14.30 -7.13 21.33
C LEU A 176 -15.07 -8.44 21.20
N LEU A 177 -14.43 -9.50 20.71
CA LEU A 177 -15.04 -10.83 20.65
C LEU A 177 -15.38 -11.34 22.05
N LYS A 178 -14.50 -11.14 23.03
CA LYS A 178 -14.77 -11.51 24.43
C LYS A 178 -16.00 -10.77 24.97
N ALA A 179 -16.01 -9.45 24.82
CA ALA A 179 -17.13 -8.61 25.28
C ALA A 179 -18.46 -8.99 24.57
N ALA A 180 -18.42 -9.34 23.29
CA ALA A 180 -19.60 -9.79 22.56
C ALA A 180 -20.16 -11.10 23.14
N GLN A 181 -19.29 -12.08 23.47
CA GLN A 181 -19.70 -13.33 24.13
C GLN A 181 -20.25 -13.11 25.55
N GLU A 182 -19.83 -12.04 26.22
CA GLU A 182 -20.32 -11.63 27.55
C GLU A 182 -21.64 -10.82 27.48
N GLY A 183 -22.19 -10.61 26.28
CA GLY A 183 -23.48 -9.96 26.06
C GLY A 183 -23.40 -8.46 25.74
N GLU A 184 -22.21 -7.92 25.49
CA GLU A 184 -22.00 -6.49 25.20
C GLU A 184 -22.08 -6.14 23.70
N GLY A 185 -22.87 -6.89 22.93
CA GLY A 185 -22.93 -6.78 21.46
C GLY A 185 -23.17 -5.36 20.92
N GLU A 186 -24.03 -4.56 21.55
CA GLU A 186 -24.28 -3.17 21.11
C GLU A 186 -23.04 -2.27 21.26
N GLN A 187 -22.30 -2.41 22.37
CA GLN A 187 -21.07 -1.66 22.61
C GLN A 187 -19.98 -2.10 21.64
N VAL A 188 -19.89 -3.40 21.37
CA VAL A 188 -18.97 -3.97 20.38
C VAL A 188 -19.24 -3.45 18.98
N ARG A 189 -20.52 -3.41 18.55
CA ARG A 189 -20.90 -2.82 17.26
C ARG A 189 -20.46 -1.36 17.16
N ALA A 190 -20.79 -0.54 18.17
CA ALA A 190 -20.41 0.87 18.18
C ALA A 190 -18.89 1.06 18.12
N ARG A 191 -18.12 0.19 18.79
CA ARG A 191 -16.66 0.25 18.78
C ARG A 191 -16.04 -0.16 17.45
N LEU A 192 -16.59 -1.17 16.77
CA LEU A 192 -16.17 -1.56 15.43
C LEU A 192 -16.50 -0.48 14.39
N ASP A 193 -17.65 0.19 14.52
CA ASP A 193 -18.03 1.32 13.67
C ASP A 193 -17.06 2.50 13.83
N GLU A 194 -16.69 2.82 15.07
CA GLU A 194 -15.71 3.86 15.39
C GLU A 194 -14.32 3.51 14.83
N GLU A 195 -13.87 2.26 15.03
CA GLU A 195 -12.60 1.79 14.47
C GLU A 195 -12.59 1.90 12.94
N LEU A 196 -13.66 1.46 12.27
CA LEU A 196 -13.79 1.53 10.82
C LEU A 196 -13.70 2.98 10.33
N HIS A 197 -14.36 3.91 11.01
CA HIS A 197 -14.30 5.34 10.67
C HIS A 197 -12.86 5.88 10.76
N LEU A 198 -12.14 5.55 11.85
CA LEU A 198 -10.77 6.01 12.03
C LEU A 198 -9.80 5.36 11.03
N LEU A 199 -9.94 4.05 10.79
CA LEU A 199 -9.16 3.30 9.79
C LEU A 199 -9.32 3.89 8.38
N ARG A 200 -10.56 4.22 8.00
CA ARG A 200 -10.85 4.91 6.74
C ARG A 200 -10.15 6.27 6.64
N GLY A 201 -10.11 7.01 7.75
CA GLY A 201 -9.34 8.25 7.86
C GLY A 201 -7.84 8.04 7.57
N GLN A 202 -7.22 7.01 8.17
CA GLN A 202 -5.82 6.67 7.89
C GLN A 202 -5.62 6.20 6.44
N LEU A 203 -6.51 5.35 5.93
CA LEU A 203 -6.47 4.84 4.56
C LEU A 203 -6.47 5.98 3.53
N ARG A 204 -7.27 7.03 3.78
CA ARG A 204 -7.32 8.23 2.93
C ARG A 204 -5.97 8.95 2.84
N ARG A 205 -5.23 9.02 3.95
CA ARG A 205 -3.97 9.75 4.10
C ARG A 205 -2.73 8.97 3.70
N ALA A 206 -2.81 7.64 3.68
CA ALA A 206 -1.67 6.79 3.37
C ALA A 206 -1.05 7.13 2.00
N ASP A 207 0.19 7.61 2.05
CA ASP A 207 0.97 8.14 0.94
C ASP A 207 2.07 7.18 0.47
N THR A 208 2.29 6.07 1.18
CA THR A 208 3.11 4.94 0.72
C THR A 208 2.24 3.74 0.37
N LEU A 209 2.67 2.95 -0.61
CA LEU A 209 1.92 1.77 -1.04
C LEU A 209 1.77 0.73 0.08
N ILE A 210 2.83 0.51 0.86
CA ILE A 210 2.83 -0.43 1.98
C ILE A 210 1.79 -0.01 3.02
N ALA A 211 1.79 1.25 3.46
CA ALA A 211 0.82 1.75 4.42
C ALA A 211 -0.62 1.63 3.86
N LYS A 212 -0.84 2.01 2.59
CA LYS A 212 -2.14 1.92 1.92
C LYS A 212 -2.68 0.49 1.92
N MET A 213 -1.84 -0.49 1.58
CA MET A 213 -2.24 -1.91 1.52
C MET A 213 -2.51 -2.50 2.91
N ILE A 214 -1.72 -2.14 3.91
CA ILE A 214 -1.94 -2.59 5.29
C ILE A 214 -3.25 -2.04 5.83
N LEU A 215 -3.51 -0.74 5.66
CA LEU A 215 -4.74 -0.10 6.12
C LEU A 215 -5.98 -0.62 5.38
N ALA A 216 -5.88 -0.87 4.07
CA ALA A 216 -6.96 -1.50 3.30
C ALA A 216 -7.32 -2.88 3.87
N ARG A 217 -6.31 -3.70 4.17
CA ARG A 217 -6.53 -5.01 4.80
C ARG A 217 -7.16 -4.90 6.19
N MET A 218 -6.79 -3.90 6.97
CA MET A 218 -7.35 -3.66 8.30
C MET A 218 -8.81 -3.21 8.22
N VAL A 219 -9.16 -2.36 7.25
CA VAL A 219 -10.54 -1.95 6.93
C VAL A 219 -11.39 -3.15 6.54
N GLU A 220 -10.89 -4.00 5.63
CA GLU A 220 -11.55 -5.25 5.27
C GLU A 220 -11.77 -6.15 6.49
N ARG A 221 -10.73 -6.36 7.31
CA ARG A 221 -10.79 -7.25 8.46
C ARG A 221 -11.84 -6.78 9.48
N ASN A 222 -11.96 -5.48 9.72
CA ASN A 222 -13.01 -4.92 10.57
C ASN A 222 -14.42 -5.28 10.03
N MET A 223 -14.69 -5.08 8.74
CA MET A 223 -15.99 -5.44 8.14
C MET A 223 -16.27 -6.95 8.17
N ARG A 224 -15.23 -7.78 7.99
CA ARG A 224 -15.34 -9.25 8.15
C ARG A 224 -15.73 -9.62 9.59
N TRP A 225 -15.14 -8.99 10.59
CA TRP A 225 -15.49 -9.22 11.99
C TRP A 225 -16.91 -8.81 12.31
N GLN A 226 -17.37 -7.66 11.79
CA GLN A 226 -18.77 -7.26 11.97
C GLN A 226 -19.74 -8.31 11.40
N ALA A 227 -19.45 -8.84 10.21
CA ALA A 227 -20.25 -9.91 9.60
C ALA A 227 -20.26 -11.18 10.47
N VAL A 228 -19.08 -11.62 10.93
CA VAL A 228 -18.93 -12.83 11.76
C VAL A 228 -19.67 -12.70 13.08
N LEU A 229 -19.46 -11.61 13.83
CA LEU A 229 -20.10 -11.43 15.14
C LEU A 229 -21.63 -11.33 15.03
N TYR A 230 -22.13 -10.75 13.94
CA TYR A 230 -23.56 -10.75 13.65
C TYR A 230 -24.11 -12.16 13.39
N ARG A 231 -23.41 -12.97 12.59
CA ARG A 231 -23.84 -14.33 12.24
C ARG A 231 -23.81 -15.29 13.42
N GLU A 232 -22.82 -15.13 14.30
CA GLU A 232 -22.75 -15.83 15.59
C GLU A 232 -23.83 -15.37 16.59
N GLY A 233 -24.60 -14.32 16.28
CA GLY A 233 -25.69 -13.83 17.13
C GLY A 233 -25.22 -13.11 18.39
N VAL A 234 -23.94 -12.77 18.50
CA VAL A 234 -23.34 -12.07 19.65
C VAL A 234 -23.29 -10.56 19.47
N MET A 235 -23.65 -10.07 18.28
CA MET A 235 -23.71 -8.65 17.94
C MET A 235 -24.98 -8.36 17.11
N PRO A 236 -25.63 -7.19 17.29
CA PRO A 236 -26.66 -6.71 16.37
C PRO A 236 -26.14 -6.55 14.93
N ALA A 237 -27.06 -6.30 13.99
CA ALA A 237 -26.72 -6.11 12.58
C ALA A 237 -25.68 -4.98 12.38
N PRO A 238 -24.68 -5.16 11.49
CA PRO A 238 -23.71 -4.13 11.17
C PRO A 238 -24.37 -2.83 10.72
N SER A 239 -23.76 -1.69 11.07
CA SER A 239 -24.24 -0.39 10.61
C SER A 239 -24.00 -0.22 9.11
N SER A 240 -24.78 0.65 8.46
CA SER A 240 -24.56 0.97 7.05
C SER A 240 -23.26 1.75 6.88
N VAL A 241 -22.34 1.20 6.09
CA VAL A 241 -21.07 1.85 5.75
C VAL A 241 -21.26 2.65 4.47
N PRO A 242 -20.97 3.98 4.46
CA PRO A 242 -21.06 4.79 3.25
C PRO A 242 -19.99 4.36 2.24
N ALA A 243 -20.26 4.57 0.95
CA ALA A 243 -19.34 4.25 -0.13
C ALA A 243 -17.93 4.81 0.12
N PHE A 244 -16.91 4.10 -0.36
CA PHE A 244 -15.53 4.56 -0.30
C PHE A 244 -15.32 5.72 -1.26
N ASP A 245 -14.78 6.83 -0.75
CA ASP A 245 -14.48 8.01 -1.55
C ASP A 245 -13.26 7.80 -2.46
N ASP A 246 -12.99 8.77 -3.32
CA ASP A 246 -11.88 8.70 -4.27
C ASP A 246 -10.52 8.62 -3.58
N ALA A 247 -10.32 9.34 -2.47
CA ALA A 247 -9.03 9.38 -1.78
C ALA A 247 -8.77 8.07 -1.01
N GLU A 248 -9.81 7.39 -0.53
CA GLU A 248 -9.71 6.05 0.04
C GLU A 248 -9.27 5.01 -0.99
N ARG A 249 -9.82 5.07 -2.21
CA ARG A 249 -9.54 4.11 -3.30
C ARG A 249 -8.32 4.47 -4.14
N SER A 250 -7.89 5.73 -4.12
CA SER A 250 -6.79 6.21 -4.97
C SER A 250 -5.43 5.66 -4.54
N LEU A 251 -4.68 5.22 -5.54
CA LEU A 251 -3.25 4.92 -5.49
C LEU A 251 -2.38 6.10 -5.94
N LEU A 252 -2.94 7.29 -6.16
CA LEU A 252 -2.17 8.42 -6.69
C LEU A 252 -0.97 8.79 -5.82
N MET A 253 -1.18 9.10 -4.54
CA MET A 253 -0.08 9.45 -3.63
C MET A 253 0.90 8.28 -3.43
N PRO A 254 0.44 7.03 -3.15
CA PRO A 254 1.32 5.87 -3.13
C PRO A 254 2.20 5.71 -4.38
N LEU A 255 1.62 5.79 -5.58
CA LEU A 255 2.37 5.58 -6.82
C LEU A 255 3.25 6.77 -7.18
N GLN A 256 2.91 7.98 -6.73
CA GLN A 256 3.81 9.13 -6.80
C GLN A 256 5.05 8.91 -5.93
N HIS A 257 4.88 8.37 -4.71
CA HIS A 257 5.98 8.02 -3.83
C HIS A 257 6.87 6.91 -4.44
N GLU A 258 6.28 5.82 -4.96
CA GLU A 258 7.03 4.76 -5.65
C GLU A 258 7.78 5.29 -6.89
N PHE A 259 7.13 6.16 -7.67
CA PHE A 259 7.73 6.81 -8.83
C PHE A 259 8.93 7.68 -8.46
N GLN A 260 8.84 8.45 -7.35
CA GLN A 260 9.95 9.22 -6.82
C GLN A 260 11.13 8.32 -6.42
N GLY A 261 10.86 7.21 -5.74
CA GLY A 261 11.89 6.23 -5.37
C GLY A 261 12.62 5.67 -6.59
N MET A 262 11.88 5.36 -7.67
CA MET A 262 12.46 4.93 -8.94
C MET A 262 13.30 6.02 -9.63
N ALA A 263 12.85 7.28 -9.60
CA ALA A 263 13.61 8.40 -10.17
C ALA A 263 14.95 8.60 -9.43
N LEU A 264 14.92 8.54 -8.09
CA LEU A 264 16.11 8.63 -7.25
C LEU A 264 17.07 7.46 -7.50
N LEU A 265 16.55 6.24 -7.67
CA LEU A 265 17.34 5.07 -8.07
C LEU A 265 18.06 5.32 -9.39
N PHE A 266 17.36 5.75 -10.44
CA PHE A 266 17.99 6.01 -11.74
C PHE A 266 19.07 7.08 -11.68
N GLU A 267 18.87 8.12 -10.87
CA GLU A 267 19.88 9.17 -10.69
C GLU A 267 21.12 8.67 -9.93
N ALA A 268 20.93 7.80 -8.95
CA ALA A 268 21.98 7.35 -8.06
C ALA A 268 22.85 6.22 -8.63
N LEU A 269 22.29 5.34 -9.46
CA LEU A 269 22.99 4.16 -9.99
C LEU A 269 24.36 4.48 -10.62
N PRO A 270 24.52 5.50 -11.50
CA PRO A 270 25.83 5.82 -12.08
C PRO A 270 26.85 6.41 -11.08
N LYS A 271 26.38 6.87 -9.91
CA LYS A 271 27.17 7.52 -8.85
C LYS A 271 27.55 6.56 -7.74
N ALA A 272 26.90 5.39 -7.66
CA ALA A 272 27.16 4.37 -6.65
C ALA A 272 28.55 3.74 -6.81
N GLU A 273 29.03 3.08 -5.75
CA GLU A 273 30.22 2.24 -5.81
C GLU A 273 29.97 1.05 -6.74
N ASN A 274 30.60 1.07 -7.91
CA ASN A 274 30.43 0.07 -8.95
C ASN A 274 31.81 -0.46 -9.37
N SER A 275 31.88 -1.69 -9.89
CA SER A 275 33.08 -2.12 -10.60
C SER A 275 33.32 -1.21 -11.82
N LEU A 276 34.57 -1.10 -12.28
CA LEU A 276 34.90 -0.25 -13.44
C LEU A 276 34.04 -0.59 -14.68
N GLY A 277 33.74 -1.87 -14.88
CA GLY A 277 32.90 -2.33 -15.98
C GLY A 277 31.44 -1.87 -15.84
N GLU A 278 30.84 -2.07 -14.67
CA GLU A 278 29.47 -1.63 -14.37
C GLU A 278 29.33 -0.12 -14.44
N TRP A 279 30.29 0.61 -13.87
CA TRP A 279 30.33 2.05 -13.95
C TRP A 279 30.34 2.54 -15.41
N LEU A 280 31.17 1.93 -16.28
CA LEU A 280 31.16 2.24 -17.71
C LEU A 280 29.80 1.91 -18.35
N MET A 281 29.24 0.72 -18.10
CA MET A 281 27.94 0.34 -18.66
C MET A 281 26.83 1.31 -18.26
N LEU A 282 26.76 1.71 -16.99
CA LEU A 282 25.78 2.67 -16.48
C LEU A 282 26.04 4.08 -17.03
N ARG A 283 27.29 4.55 -17.01
CA ARG A 283 27.66 5.90 -17.47
C ARG A 283 27.32 6.14 -18.94
N TRP A 284 27.44 5.11 -19.77
CA TRP A 284 27.23 5.19 -21.22
C TRP A 284 25.85 4.68 -21.64
N GLY A 285 25.28 3.71 -20.92
CA GLY A 285 24.04 3.03 -21.27
C GLY A 285 22.79 3.46 -20.49
N LEU A 286 22.91 4.17 -19.37
CA LEU A 286 21.78 4.73 -18.62
C LEU A 286 21.60 6.22 -18.94
N ARG A 287 20.34 6.62 -19.09
CA ARG A 287 19.87 8.00 -19.21
C ARG A 287 18.79 8.22 -18.14
N PRO A 288 19.17 8.67 -16.93
CA PRO A 288 18.26 8.72 -15.78
C PRO A 288 16.93 9.44 -16.03
N GLN A 289 16.95 10.59 -16.70
CA GLN A 289 15.74 11.36 -16.97
C GLN A 289 14.89 10.70 -18.06
N MET A 290 15.50 10.15 -19.12
CA MET A 290 14.76 9.31 -20.08
C MET A 290 14.10 8.10 -19.41
N SER A 291 14.79 7.41 -18.50
CA SER A 291 14.22 6.29 -17.73
C SER A 291 13.05 6.75 -16.85
N THR A 292 13.18 7.92 -16.22
CA THR A 292 12.14 8.51 -15.37
C THR A 292 10.90 8.91 -16.20
N ASN A 293 11.09 9.54 -17.35
CA ASN A 293 9.99 9.86 -18.27
C ASN A 293 9.29 8.59 -18.76
N ALA A 294 10.07 7.56 -19.10
CA ALA A 294 9.52 6.28 -19.55
C ALA A 294 8.83 5.50 -18.42
N SER A 295 9.24 5.66 -17.16
CA SER A 295 8.57 4.97 -16.05
C SER A 295 7.19 5.55 -15.74
N LEU A 296 6.97 6.85 -15.98
CA LEU A 296 5.68 7.50 -15.72
C LEU A 296 4.52 6.85 -16.51
N THR A 297 4.78 6.35 -17.72
CA THR A 297 3.76 5.71 -18.57
C THR A 297 3.22 4.40 -17.97
N PHE A 298 3.87 3.90 -16.92
CA PHE A 298 3.41 2.75 -16.14
C PHE A 298 2.63 3.17 -14.87
N TYR A 299 3.14 4.15 -14.12
CA TYR A 299 2.51 4.58 -12.86
C TYR A 299 1.20 5.35 -13.06
N GLN A 300 1.20 6.30 -14.00
CA GLN A 300 0.09 7.24 -14.16
C GLN A 300 -1.24 6.56 -14.54
N PRO A 301 -1.30 5.65 -15.54
CA PRO A 301 -2.56 5.01 -15.90
C PRO A 301 -3.15 4.17 -14.76
N ILE A 302 -2.32 3.56 -13.92
CA ILE A 302 -2.78 2.76 -12.77
C ILE A 302 -3.31 3.66 -11.66
N ALA A 303 -2.65 4.79 -11.40
CA ALA A 303 -3.15 5.79 -10.46
C ALA A 303 -4.50 6.37 -10.91
N GLU A 304 -4.66 6.67 -12.20
CA GLU A 304 -5.93 7.14 -12.77
C GLU A 304 -7.02 6.06 -12.69
N LEU A 305 -6.69 4.81 -13.06
CA LEU A 305 -7.60 3.67 -12.95
C LEU A 305 -8.09 3.48 -11.52
N SER A 306 -7.22 3.59 -10.51
CA SER A 306 -7.58 3.39 -9.10
C SER A 306 -8.67 4.33 -8.58
N ARG A 307 -8.85 5.50 -9.23
CA ARG A 307 -9.86 6.49 -8.87
C ARG A 307 -11.22 6.23 -9.52
N ARG A 308 -11.29 5.32 -10.50
CA ARG A 308 -12.53 5.02 -11.21
C ARG A 308 -13.54 4.35 -10.28
N PRO A 309 -14.84 4.64 -10.43
CA PRO A 309 -15.91 3.84 -9.80
C PRO A 309 -15.78 2.35 -10.15
N PRO A 310 -16.13 1.42 -9.24
CA PRO A 310 -15.96 -0.02 -9.45
C PRO A 310 -16.60 -0.56 -10.73
N GLU A 311 -17.74 -0.01 -11.13
CA GLU A 311 -18.49 -0.40 -12.32
C GLU A 311 -17.79 -0.04 -13.64
N LEU A 312 -16.99 1.03 -13.66
CA LEU A 312 -16.17 1.43 -14.81
C LEU A 312 -14.78 0.78 -14.77
N PHE A 313 -14.29 0.50 -13.56
CA PHE A 313 -12.96 -0.02 -13.30
C PHE A 313 -12.65 -1.31 -14.07
N VAL A 314 -13.58 -2.27 -14.13
CA VAL A 314 -13.31 -3.56 -14.79
C VAL A 314 -13.08 -3.40 -16.29
N GLY A 315 -13.88 -2.56 -16.95
CA GLY A 315 -13.76 -2.29 -18.38
C GLY A 315 -12.42 -1.64 -18.70
N GLU A 316 -12.06 -0.61 -17.93
CA GLU A 316 -10.79 0.12 -18.10
C GLU A 316 -9.58 -0.75 -17.76
N LEU A 317 -9.64 -1.58 -16.71
CA LEU A 317 -8.56 -2.51 -16.34
C LEU A 317 -8.23 -3.48 -17.47
N ARG A 318 -9.25 -4.02 -18.18
CA ARG A 318 -9.06 -4.93 -19.31
C ARG A 318 -8.46 -4.25 -20.54
N GLN A 319 -8.72 -2.95 -20.70
CA GLN A 319 -8.19 -2.15 -21.80
C GLN A 319 -6.82 -1.56 -21.51
N LEU A 320 -6.40 -1.56 -20.23
CA LEU A 320 -5.14 -1.01 -19.82
C LEU A 320 -4.00 -1.82 -20.47
N PRO A 321 -3.16 -1.19 -21.31
CA PRO A 321 -2.13 -1.92 -22.03
C PRO A 321 -1.18 -2.58 -21.02
N ALA A 322 -0.59 -3.71 -21.39
CA ALA A 322 0.57 -4.21 -20.66
C ALA A 322 1.62 -3.09 -20.59
N ALA A 323 2.42 -3.06 -19.51
CA ALA A 323 3.48 -2.07 -19.36
C ALA A 323 4.37 -2.06 -20.62
N GLN A 324 4.18 -1.06 -21.48
CA GLN A 324 4.96 -0.88 -22.69
C GLN A 324 5.90 0.29 -22.42
N TRP A 325 7.11 -0.04 -21.99
CA TRP A 325 8.17 0.95 -21.83
C TRP A 325 8.49 1.54 -23.20
N GLN A 326 8.58 2.86 -23.29
CA GLN A 326 9.11 3.51 -24.49
C GLN A 326 10.60 3.19 -24.59
N ARG A 327 10.93 2.09 -25.27
CA ARG A 327 12.31 1.64 -25.42
C ARG A 327 13.08 2.64 -26.25
N SER A 328 14.22 3.07 -25.73
CA SER A 328 15.14 3.94 -26.46
C SER A 328 16.49 3.28 -26.64
N TRP A 329 16.99 3.30 -27.86
CA TRP A 329 18.35 2.88 -28.18
C TRP A 329 19.44 3.76 -27.54
N ARG A 330 19.08 4.97 -27.07
CA ARG A 330 19.93 5.86 -26.27
C ARG A 330 20.05 5.45 -24.82
N ASN A 331 19.15 4.59 -24.35
CA ASN A 331 19.02 4.21 -22.95
C ASN A 331 18.94 2.67 -22.79
N PRO A 332 19.90 1.90 -23.35
CA PRO A 332 19.83 0.44 -23.31
C PRO A 332 19.77 -0.10 -21.88
N MET A 333 20.46 0.53 -20.91
CA MET A 333 20.40 0.10 -19.51
C MET A 333 19.13 0.54 -18.80
N GLY A 334 18.61 1.73 -19.11
CA GLY A 334 17.29 2.11 -18.60
C GLY A 334 16.18 1.17 -19.07
N ASN A 335 16.20 0.75 -20.34
CA ASN A 335 15.22 -0.24 -20.84
C ASN A 335 15.26 -1.55 -20.06
N VAL A 336 16.46 -2.05 -19.72
CA VAL A 336 16.62 -3.27 -18.92
C VAL A 336 16.13 -3.04 -17.49
N LEU A 337 16.50 -1.93 -16.85
CA LEU A 337 16.10 -1.64 -15.47
C LEU A 337 14.59 -1.45 -15.32
N LEU A 338 13.92 -0.86 -16.32
CA LEU A 338 12.47 -0.73 -16.35
C LEU A 338 11.76 -2.10 -16.38
N GLU A 339 12.40 -3.14 -16.93
CA GLU A 339 11.81 -4.49 -17.03
C GLU A 339 12.00 -5.35 -15.78
N ILE A 340 12.99 -5.06 -14.92
CA ILE A 340 13.40 -5.93 -13.81
C ILE A 340 12.65 -5.62 -12.49
N GLY A 341 12.01 -4.45 -12.36
CA GLY A 341 11.66 -3.91 -11.03
C GLY A 341 10.19 -3.63 -10.73
N ALA A 342 9.27 -3.81 -11.68
CA ALA A 342 7.90 -3.33 -11.51
C ALA A 342 6.95 -4.43 -10.99
N PRO A 343 6.46 -4.35 -9.73
CA PRO A 343 5.35 -5.21 -9.31
C PRO A 343 4.10 -4.88 -10.11
N ASP A 344 3.19 -5.84 -10.24
CA ASP A 344 1.93 -5.60 -10.93
C ASP A 344 0.99 -4.72 -10.08
N TYR A 345 1.14 -3.39 -10.17
CA TYR A 345 0.36 -2.46 -9.37
C TYR A 345 -1.15 -2.51 -9.65
N ARG A 346 -1.58 -3.13 -10.76
CA ARG A 346 -3.00 -3.37 -11.04
C ARG A 346 -3.66 -4.21 -9.94
N ARG A 347 -2.92 -5.17 -9.36
CA ARG A 347 -3.41 -6.00 -8.25
C ARG A 347 -3.73 -5.18 -7.01
N TYR A 348 -2.91 -4.18 -6.69
CA TYR A 348 -3.18 -3.29 -5.56
C TYR A 348 -4.39 -2.38 -5.81
N ALA A 349 -4.60 -1.96 -7.06
CA ALA A 349 -5.79 -1.21 -7.44
C ALA A 349 -7.07 -2.06 -7.26
N VAL A 350 -7.03 -3.34 -7.68
CA VAL A 350 -8.13 -4.30 -7.47
C VAL A 350 -8.43 -4.47 -5.99
N ARG A 351 -7.41 -4.68 -5.14
CA ARG A 351 -7.60 -4.85 -3.69
C ARG A 351 -8.31 -3.67 -3.03
N LEU A 352 -8.03 -2.44 -3.46
CA LEU A 352 -8.72 -1.25 -2.94
C LEU A 352 -10.17 -1.18 -3.43
N GLN A 353 -10.43 -1.57 -4.67
CA GLN A 353 -11.80 -1.64 -5.20
C GLN A 353 -12.61 -2.76 -4.54
N ASP A 354 -11.96 -3.86 -4.12
CA ASP A 354 -12.60 -4.98 -3.43
C ASP A 354 -13.17 -4.58 -2.06
N LEU A 355 -12.72 -3.47 -1.48
CA LEU A 355 -13.33 -2.89 -0.28
C LEU A 355 -14.82 -2.60 -0.48
N GLU A 356 -15.25 -2.24 -1.70
CA GLU A 356 -16.66 -2.02 -2.01
C GLU A 356 -17.47 -3.33 -1.95
N ALA A 357 -16.88 -4.47 -2.32
CA ALA A 357 -17.51 -5.77 -2.14
C ALA A 357 -17.73 -6.06 -0.64
N TYR A 358 -16.71 -5.82 0.19
CA TYR A 358 -16.80 -5.96 1.64
C TYR A 358 -17.73 -4.94 2.30
N ARG A 359 -18.00 -3.81 1.66
CA ARG A 359 -19.03 -2.84 2.11
C ARG A 359 -20.44 -3.34 1.86
N ARG A 360 -20.68 -3.94 0.68
CA ARG A 360 -22.02 -4.34 0.22
C ARG A 360 -22.45 -5.69 0.78
N LEU A 361 -21.54 -6.66 0.92
CA LEU A 361 -21.89 -8.00 1.40
C LEU A 361 -22.50 -8.00 2.82
N PRO A 362 -22.00 -7.25 3.82
CA PRO A 362 -22.60 -7.25 5.16
C PRO A 362 -24.02 -6.66 5.22
N GLN A 363 -24.36 -5.74 4.31
CA GLN A 363 -25.62 -4.98 4.35
C GLN A 363 -26.86 -5.85 4.09
N GLY A 364 -26.69 -6.97 3.38
CA GLY A 364 -27.76 -7.92 3.10
C GLY A 364 -27.83 -9.10 4.06
N LEU A 365 -26.91 -9.21 5.05
CA LEU A 365 -26.82 -10.41 5.90
C LEU A 365 -28.10 -10.67 6.70
N SER A 366 -28.81 -9.62 7.11
CA SER A 366 -30.07 -9.77 7.85
C SER A 366 -31.22 -10.36 7.04
N GLN A 367 -31.08 -10.38 5.71
CA GLN A 367 -32.06 -10.96 4.79
C GLN A 367 -31.75 -12.43 4.48
N LEU A 368 -30.57 -12.91 4.88
CA LEU A 368 -30.14 -14.28 4.67
C LEU A 368 -30.60 -15.18 5.82
N PRO A 369 -31.00 -16.42 5.52
CA PRO A 369 -31.31 -17.40 6.55
C PRO A 369 -30.02 -17.84 7.27
N GLN A 370 -30.18 -18.50 8.42
CA GLN A 370 -29.07 -19.17 9.10
C GLN A 370 -28.55 -20.39 8.31
N GLY A 371 -29.34 -20.94 7.38
CA GLY A 371 -28.92 -22.02 6.47
C GLY A 371 -28.48 -21.53 5.08
N THR A 372 -28.42 -22.44 4.10
CA THR A 372 -28.03 -22.13 2.72
C THR A 372 -29.00 -21.13 2.06
N PRO A 373 -28.52 -19.97 1.59
CA PRO A 373 -29.34 -19.01 0.84
C PRO A 373 -29.96 -19.59 -0.44
N SER A 374 -31.19 -19.21 -0.75
CA SER A 374 -31.80 -19.51 -2.05
C SER A 374 -31.22 -18.63 -3.15
N ALA A 375 -31.34 -19.06 -4.41
CA ALA A 375 -30.90 -18.26 -5.56
C ALA A 375 -31.61 -16.89 -5.65
N GLU A 376 -32.84 -16.77 -5.13
CA GLU A 376 -33.57 -15.51 -5.09
C GLU A 376 -32.99 -14.55 -4.05
N GLN A 377 -32.61 -15.07 -2.87
CA GLN A 377 -31.96 -14.28 -1.82
C GLN A 377 -30.58 -13.80 -2.25
N LEU A 378 -29.82 -14.62 -2.99
CA LEU A 378 -28.53 -14.22 -3.56
C LEU A 378 -28.64 -13.10 -4.61
N ARG A 379 -29.80 -12.95 -5.28
CA ARG A 379 -30.06 -11.84 -6.20
C ARG A 379 -30.31 -10.51 -5.52
N ALA A 380 -30.56 -10.49 -4.21
CA ALA A 380 -30.69 -9.25 -3.45
C ALA A 380 -29.33 -8.52 -3.29
N PHE A 381 -28.22 -9.21 -3.56
CA PHE A 381 -26.87 -8.66 -3.49
C PHE A 381 -26.42 -8.18 -4.86
N ASP A 382 -26.21 -6.87 -4.99
CA ASP A 382 -25.75 -6.25 -6.24
C ASP A 382 -24.22 -6.13 -6.25
N ASN A 383 -23.58 -6.87 -7.16
CA ASN A 383 -22.14 -6.88 -7.33
C ASN A 383 -21.63 -5.49 -7.77
N PRO A 384 -20.69 -4.87 -7.04
CA PRO A 384 -20.19 -3.54 -7.38
C PRO A 384 -19.47 -3.45 -8.74
N TYR A 385 -18.89 -4.55 -9.20
CA TYR A 385 -18.16 -4.60 -10.47
C TYR A 385 -19.05 -4.90 -11.67
N TYR A 386 -20.11 -5.67 -11.44
CA TYR A 386 -21.00 -6.18 -12.48
C TYR A 386 -22.46 -6.01 -12.03
N PRO A 387 -23.03 -4.80 -12.13
CA PRO A 387 -24.39 -4.54 -11.67
C PRO A 387 -25.41 -5.53 -12.26
N GLY A 388 -26.27 -6.08 -11.41
CA GLY A 388 -27.23 -7.12 -11.76
C GLY A 388 -26.69 -8.55 -11.77
N GLN A 389 -25.38 -8.76 -11.56
CA GLN A 389 -24.82 -10.08 -11.28
C GLN A 389 -24.99 -10.40 -9.78
N PRO A 390 -25.69 -11.50 -9.43
CA PRO A 390 -25.93 -11.86 -8.03
C PRO A 390 -24.63 -12.31 -7.33
N ALA A 391 -24.66 -12.28 -6.00
CA ALA A 391 -23.66 -12.99 -5.19
C ALA A 391 -23.75 -14.50 -5.43
N GLN A 392 -22.66 -15.21 -5.15
CA GLN A 392 -22.55 -16.66 -5.31
C GLN A 392 -21.97 -17.28 -4.04
N LEU A 393 -22.24 -18.56 -3.82
CA LEU A 393 -21.54 -19.33 -2.80
C LEU A 393 -20.34 -20.01 -3.45
N ASP A 394 -19.18 -19.94 -2.80
CA ASP A 394 -18.02 -20.71 -3.22
C ASP A 394 -18.08 -22.16 -2.71
N GLU A 395 -17.03 -22.94 -3.00
CA GLU A 395 -16.93 -24.34 -2.60
C GLU A 395 -16.93 -24.55 -1.08
N GLN A 396 -16.52 -23.52 -0.32
CA GLN A 396 -16.50 -23.50 1.13
C GLN A 396 -17.80 -22.92 1.74
N GLY A 397 -18.79 -22.56 0.91
CA GLY A 397 -20.05 -21.98 1.33
C GLY A 397 -19.98 -20.49 1.72
N ARG A 398 -18.90 -19.79 1.35
CA ARG A 398 -18.73 -18.34 1.59
C ARG A 398 -19.54 -17.55 0.58
N LEU A 399 -20.16 -16.46 1.02
CA LEU A 399 -20.89 -15.53 0.15
C LEU A 399 -19.91 -14.59 -0.56
N CYS A 400 -19.80 -14.72 -1.88
CA CYS A 400 -18.80 -14.04 -2.69
C CYS A 400 -19.40 -13.20 -3.82
N PHE A 401 -18.72 -12.11 -4.16
CA PHE A 401 -18.90 -11.43 -5.45
C PHE A 401 -17.82 -11.86 -6.44
N ALA A 402 -18.21 -12.02 -7.71
CA ALA A 402 -17.26 -12.14 -8.80
C ALA A 402 -16.47 -10.83 -8.96
N GLY A 403 -15.18 -10.91 -9.27
CA GLY A 403 -14.32 -9.74 -9.40
C GLY A 403 -13.60 -9.62 -10.75
N PRO A 404 -12.77 -8.58 -10.91
CA PRO A 404 -12.01 -8.33 -12.13
C PRO A 404 -10.82 -9.26 -12.33
N MET A 405 -10.25 -9.82 -11.26
CA MET A 405 -9.11 -10.74 -11.29
C MET A 405 -9.41 -11.96 -10.41
N LEU A 406 -8.94 -13.15 -10.83
CA LEU A 406 -8.90 -14.33 -9.98
C LEU A 406 -7.89 -14.06 -8.86
N GLU A 407 -8.34 -14.13 -7.61
CA GLU A 407 -7.47 -13.99 -6.43
C GLU A 407 -7.56 -15.28 -5.62
N ASP A 408 -6.42 -15.73 -5.11
CA ASP A 408 -6.25 -17.04 -4.46
C ASP A 408 -6.69 -17.04 -2.97
N ASP A 409 -7.05 -15.89 -2.39
CA ASP A 409 -7.20 -15.68 -0.94
C ASP A 409 -8.64 -15.48 -0.45
N GLY A 410 -9.64 -15.85 -1.27
CA GLY A 410 -11.05 -15.64 -0.91
C GLY A 410 -11.42 -14.15 -0.82
N ALA A 411 -10.79 -13.33 -1.67
CA ALA A 411 -11.15 -11.93 -1.84
C ALA A 411 -12.61 -11.78 -2.26
N ARG A 412 -13.26 -10.73 -1.73
CA ARG A 412 -14.69 -10.40 -1.94
C ARG A 412 -15.65 -11.49 -1.42
N CYS A 413 -15.24 -12.24 -0.40
CA CYS A 413 -16.06 -13.27 0.22
C CYS A 413 -16.29 -12.99 1.71
N LEU A 414 -17.49 -13.29 2.20
CA LEU A 414 -17.82 -13.35 3.63
C LEU A 414 -18.16 -14.76 4.05
N LEU A 415 -17.73 -15.12 5.26
CA LEU A 415 -18.18 -16.33 5.93
C LEU A 415 -19.66 -16.14 6.35
N LEU A 416 -20.48 -17.16 6.08
CA LEU A 416 -21.90 -17.22 6.43
C LEU A 416 -22.15 -17.99 7.72
#